data_AF-A0A151T6Y9-F1
#
_entry.id   AF-A0A151T6Y9-F1
#
_cell.length_a   1.000
_cell.length_b   1.000
_cell.length_c   1.000
_cell.angle_alpha   90.00
_cell.angle_beta   90.00
_cell.angle_gamma   90.00
#
_symmetry.space_group_name_H-M   'P 1'
#
loop_
_entity.id
_entity.type
_entity.pdbx_description
1 polymer ?
#
loop_
_entity_poly.entity_id
_entity_poly.type
_entity_poly.pdbx_seq_one_letter_code
_entity_poly.pdbx_strand_id
1 'polypeptide(L)' 'MHPQDEEKTTFITDSANYCYQVMPFGLKNAGATYQRLMNKVFQHQIGRNMEVYVDDMVVKSRDVDRHVMDLSEAFQ' A
#
# COMPACT_ATOMS: atom_id res chain seq x y z
N MET A 1 -11.66 1.61 5.10
CA MET A 1 -12.51 0.48 4.66
C MET A 1 -13.82 1.08 4.20
N HIS A 2 -14.61 0.42 3.34
CA HIS A 2 -15.97 0.92 3.13
C HIS A 2 -16.76 0.74 4.44
N PRO A 3 -17.46 1.76 4.98
CA PRO A 3 -18.04 1.68 6.33
C PRO A 3 -18.97 0.48 6.54
N GLN A 4 -19.68 0.04 5.50
CA GLN A 4 -20.58 -1.12 5.55
C GLN A 4 -19.85 -2.47 5.55
N ASP A 5 -18.54 -2.49 5.27
CA ASP A 5 -17.73 -3.71 5.22
C ASP A 5 -16.80 -3.85 6.44
N GLU A 6 -16.73 -2.84 7.32
CA GLU A 6 -15.86 -2.87 8.51
C GLU A 6 -16.19 -4.05 9.42
N GLU A 7 -17.48 -4.26 9.75
CA GLU A 7 -17.94 -5.36 10.60
C GLU A 7 -17.57 -6.76 10.05
N LYS A 8 -17.40 -6.90 8.73
CA LYS A 8 -17.01 -8.17 8.08
C LYS A 8 -15.54 -8.52 8.32
N THR A 9 -14.77 -7.59 8.86
CA THR A 9 -13.36 -7.78 9.24
C THR A 9 -13.19 -7.97 10.75
N THR A 10 -14.27 -8.34 11.45
CA THR A 10 -14.22 -8.54 12.90
C THR A 10 -13.28 -9.69 13.27
N PHE A 11 -12.46 -9.47 14.29
CA PHE A 11 -11.65 -10.49 14.95
C PHE A 11 -11.89 -10.45 16.46
N ILE A 12 -11.67 -11.60 17.10
CA ILE A 12 -11.94 -11.82 18.52
C ILE A 12 -10.61 -11.88 19.26
N THR A 13 -10.51 -11.13 20.35
CA THR A 13 -9.46 -11.24 21.36
C THR A 13 -10.05 -11.82 22.64
N ASP A 14 -9.22 -12.23 23.59
CA ASP A 14 -9.68 -12.78 24.88
C ASP A 14 -10.58 -11.81 25.67
N SER A 15 -10.50 -10.51 25.38
CA SER A 15 -11.21 -9.47 26.14
C SER A 15 -12.31 -8.74 25.36
N ALA A 16 -12.28 -8.75 24.02
CA ALA A 16 -13.20 -7.97 23.20
C ALA A 16 -13.19 -8.37 21.72
N ASN A 17 -14.22 -7.89 21.00
CA ASN A 17 -14.31 -7.95 19.56
C ASN A 17 -13.88 -6.61 18.95
N TYR A 18 -13.08 -6.67 17.89
CA TYR A 18 -12.61 -5.50 17.14
C TYR A 18 -12.85 -5.69 15.66
N CYS A 19 -13.01 -4.61 14.91
CA CYS A 19 -13.02 -4.61 13.46
C CYS A 19 -11.98 -3.62 12.91
N TYR A 20 -11.57 -3.80 11.65
CA TYR A 20 -10.62 -2.90 11.02
C TYR A 20 -11.31 -1.72 10.33
N GLN A 21 -10.88 -0.50 10.68
CA GLN A 21 -11.34 0.75 10.04
C GLN A 21 -10.63 1.03 8.70
N VAL A 22 -9.41 0.51 8.55
CA VAL A 22 -8.62 0.56 7.31
C VAL A 22 -8.46 -0.85 6.75
N MET A 23 -8.04 -0.97 5.50
CA MET A 23 -7.89 -2.30 4.88
C MET A 23 -6.79 -3.10 5.61
N PRO A 24 -7.11 -4.27 6.21
CA PRO A 24 -6.10 -5.12 6.83
C PRO A 24 -5.35 -5.97 5.80
N PHE A 25 -4.18 -6.45 6.21
CA PHE A 25 -3.46 -7.50 5.49
C PHE A 25 -4.24 -8.84 5.52
N GLY A 26 -3.96 -9.70 4.55
CA GLY A 26 -4.54 -11.05 4.50
C GLY A 26 -5.95 -11.13 3.90
N LEU A 27 -6.58 -10.02 3.52
CA LEU A 27 -7.78 -10.08 2.68
C LEU A 27 -7.42 -10.51 1.27
N LYS A 28 -8.26 -11.36 0.67
CA LYS A 28 -8.07 -11.88 -0.69
C LYS A 28 -7.80 -10.79 -1.74
N ASN A 29 -8.43 -9.62 -1.59
CA ASN A 29 -8.33 -8.51 -2.53
C ASN A 29 -7.52 -7.32 -1.98
N ALA A 30 -6.80 -7.47 -0.87
CA ALA A 30 -6.00 -6.39 -0.29
C ALA A 30 -4.96 -5.87 -1.29
N GLY A 31 -4.13 -6.76 -1.83
CA GLY A 31 -3.09 -6.38 -2.79
C GLY A 31 -3.64 -5.79 -4.09
N ALA A 32 -4.76 -6.29 -4.61
CA ALA A 32 -5.39 -5.69 -5.80
C ALA A 32 -5.90 -4.27 -5.52
N THR A 33 -6.45 -4.03 -4.32
CA THR A 33 -6.89 -2.70 -3.89
C THR A 33 -5.70 -1.76 -3.68
N TYR A 34 -4.65 -2.23 -3.02
CA TYR A 34 -3.41 -1.48 -2.78
C TYR A 34 -2.75 -1.09 -4.11
N GLN A 35 -2.53 -2.06 -5.00
CA GLN A 35 -1.93 -1.82 -6.30
C GLN A 35 -2.72 -0.81 -7.14
N ARG A 36 -4.07 -0.87 -7.13
CA ARG A 36 -4.91 0.13 -7.82
C ARG A 36 -4.72 1.55 -7.26
N LEU A 37 -4.52 1.69 -5.95
CA LEU A 37 -4.23 2.99 -5.32
C LEU A 37 -2.83 3.46 -5.72
N MET A 38 -1.82 2.61 -5.58
CA MET A 38 -0.43 2.95 -5.88
C MET A 38 -0.22 3.29 -7.36
N ASN A 39 -0.88 2.57 -8.27
CA ASN A 39 -0.89 2.90 -9.70
C ASN A 39 -1.39 4.32 -9.99
N LYS A 40 -2.33 4.85 -9.19
CA LYS A 40 -2.83 6.21 -9.33
C LYS A 40 -1.90 7.25 -8.71
N VAL A 41 -1.44 6.98 -7.49
CA VAL A 41 -0.56 7.90 -6.73
C VAL A 41 0.78 8.08 -7.45
N PHE A 42 1.39 6.98 -7.88
CA PHE A 42 2.73 6.97 -8.46
C PHE A 42 2.74 6.81 -9.99
N GLN A 43 1.65 7.20 -10.68
CA GLN A 43 1.51 7.07 -12.13
C GLN A 43 2.68 7.67 -12.94
N HIS A 44 3.38 8.66 -12.39
CA HIS A 44 4.52 9.34 -13.02
C HIS A 44 5.91 8.76 -12.63
N GLN A 45 5.95 7.91 -11.60
CA GLN A 45 7.18 7.28 -11.09
C GLN A 45 7.26 5.80 -11.51
N ILE A 46 6.11 5.12 -11.62
CA ILE A 46 6.01 3.72 -12.03
C ILE A 46 6.63 3.52 -13.41
N GLY A 47 7.54 2.54 -13.51
CA GLY A 47 8.31 2.21 -14.72
C GLY A 47 9.54 3.09 -14.95
N ARG A 48 9.62 4.29 -14.35
CA ARG A 48 10.79 5.17 -14.43
C ARG A 48 11.81 4.86 -13.34
N ASN A 49 11.42 5.05 -12.09
CA ASN A 49 12.25 4.87 -10.90
C ASN A 49 11.51 4.10 -9.79
N MET A 50 10.23 3.74 -9.98
CA MET A 50 9.46 2.92 -9.05
C MET A 50 8.85 1.70 -9.75
N GLU A 51 8.78 0.58 -9.05
CA GLU A 51 7.99 -0.60 -9.41
C GLU A 51 7.06 -0.95 -8.25
N VAL A 52 5.84 -1.39 -8.57
CA VAL A 52 4.83 -1.75 -7.57
C VAL A 52 4.40 -3.19 -7.81
N TYR A 53 4.44 -4.03 -6.78
CA TYR A 53 4.06 -5.43 -6.84
C TYR A 53 3.21 -5.83 -5.64
N VAL A 54 1.90 -6.04 -5.87
CA VAL A 54 0.91 -6.49 -4.88
C VAL A 54 0.85 -5.58 -3.65
N ASP A 55 1.67 -5.84 -2.63
CA ASP A 55 1.73 -5.09 -1.37
C ASP A 55 3.06 -4.34 -1.19
N ASP A 56 4.05 -4.57 -2.07
CA ASP A 56 5.39 -4.00 -1.99
C ASP A 56 5.64 -2.95 -3.09
N MET A 57 6.44 -1.94 -2.76
CA MET A 57 6.96 -0.94 -3.70
C MET A 57 8.48 -0.91 -3.63
N VAL A 58 9.11 -0.80 -4.80
CA VAL A 58 10.56 -0.74 -4.92
C VAL A 58 10.95 0.50 -5.70
N VAL A 59 11.74 1.38 -5.07
CA VAL A 59 12.40 2.50 -5.74
C VAL A 59 13.77 2.04 -6.22
N LYS A 60 14.11 2.32 -7.47
CA LYS A 60 15.36 1.88 -8.11
C LYS A 60 16.06 3.04 -8.80
N SER A 61 17.37 3.14 -8.57
CA SER A 61 18.23 4.21 -9.08
C SER A 61 19.62 3.65 -9.40
N ARG A 62 20.41 4.35 -10.22
CA ARG A 62 21.73 3.87 -10.67
C ARG A 62 22.87 4.16 -9.68
N ASP A 63 22.68 5.16 -8.82
CA ASP A 63 23.66 5.66 -7.86
C ASP A 63 22.92 6.22 -6.64
N VAL A 64 23.67 6.41 -5.54
CA VAL A 64 23.11 6.75 -4.23
C VAL A 64 22.51 8.16 -4.21
N ASP A 65 23.18 9.14 -4.82
CA ASP A 65 22.71 10.53 -4.82
C ASP A 65 21.37 10.66 -5.54
N ARG A 66 21.25 10.01 -6.70
CA ARG A 66 19.97 9.93 -7.41
C ARG A 66 18.93 9.14 -6.64
N HIS A 67 19.32 8.10 -5.90
CA HIS A 67 18.40 7.33 -5.08
C HIS A 67 17.78 8.18 -3.97
N VAL A 68 18.57 9.04 -3.31
CA VAL A 68 18.05 9.98 -2.31
C VAL A 68 17.03 10.94 -2.94
N MET A 69 17.27 11.42 -4.16
CA MET A 69 16.32 12.26 -4.87
C MET A 69 15.04 11.51 -5.27
N ASP A 70 15.16 10.30 -5.81
CA ASP A 70 14.02 9.46 -6.22
C ASP A 70 13.16 9.08 -5.00
N LEU A 71 13.79 8.77 -3.85
CA LEU A 71 13.08 8.56 -2.58
C LEU A 71 12.40 9.84 -2.09
N SER A 72 13.08 10.99 -2.18
CA SER A 72 12.48 12.26 -1.79
C SER A 72 11.23 12.56 -2.62
N GLU A 73 11.23 12.24 -3.92
CA GLU A 73 10.06 12.36 -4.80
C GLU A 73 8.93 11.40 -4.41
N ALA A 74 9.27 10.19 -3.97
CA ALA A 74 8.28 9.17 -3.57
C ALA A 74 7.59 9.48 -2.22
N PHE A 75 8.28 10.16 -1.30
CA PHE A 75 7.79 10.45 0.06
C PHE A 75 7.29 11.89 0.27
N GLN A 76 7.28 12.72 -0.78
CA GLN A 76 6.79 14.10 -0.74
C GLN A 76 5.26 14.18 -0.65
#